data_AF-A0A833HEV3-F1
#
_entry.id   AF-A0A833HEV3-F1
#
_cell.length_a   1.000
_cell.length_b   1.000
_cell.length_c   1.000
_cell.angle_alpha   90.00
_cell.angle_beta   90.00
_cell.angle_gamma   90.00
#
_symmetry.space_group_name_H-M   'P 1'
#
loop_
_entity.id
_entity.type
_entity.pdbx_description
1 polymer ?
#
loop_
_entity_poly.entity_id
_entity_poly.type
_entity_poly.pdbx_seq_one_letter_code
_entity_poly.pdbx_strand_id
1 'polypeptide(L)'
;MATHDKSRGMKSAYELALERLDAQGIERPHEERFSEETKRALAEARKLTESKLAELEILHRDRMQRLEDPAKRDEQDEFYRLEKERIVREGDAAVARLRDGG
;
A
#
# COMPACT_ATOMS: atom_id res chain seq x y z
N MET A 1 15.36 -25.71 42.18
CA MET A 1 13.96 -25.63 41.70
C MET A 1 13.96 -24.89 40.37
N ALA A 2 13.69 -25.59 39.27
CA ALA A 2 13.72 -25.01 37.92
C ALA A 2 12.49 -24.13 37.70
N THR A 3 12.71 -22.83 37.51
CA THR A 3 11.71 -21.84 37.11
C THR A 3 11.11 -22.26 35.77
N HIS A 4 9.86 -22.75 35.81
CA HIS A 4 9.11 -23.05 34.59
C HIS A 4 8.79 -21.75 33.86
N ASP A 5 9.43 -21.60 32.71
CA ASP A 5 9.24 -20.56 31.73
C ASP A 5 7.79 -20.58 31.22
N LYS A 6 6.97 -19.61 31.67
CA LYS A 6 5.54 -19.46 31.32
C LYS A 6 5.32 -19.14 29.82
N SER A 7 6.38 -18.93 29.04
CA SER A 7 6.28 -18.59 27.62
C SER A 7 5.96 -19.79 26.71
N ARG A 8 6.21 -21.03 27.14
CA ARG A 8 6.08 -22.23 26.29
C ARG A 8 4.65 -22.69 25.97
N GLY A 9 3.62 -21.96 26.39
CA GLY A 9 2.22 -22.33 26.15
C GLY A 9 1.26 -21.17 25.91
N MET A 10 1.76 -19.93 25.85
CA MET A 10 0.93 -18.77 25.54
C MET A 10 0.93 -18.53 24.03
N LYS A 11 -0.26 -18.61 23.42
CA LYS A 11 -0.47 -18.25 22.02
C LYS A 11 -0.11 -16.78 21.81
N SER A 12 0.61 -16.52 20.74
CA SER A 12 0.89 -15.18 20.23
C SER A 12 -0.40 -14.46 19.83
N ALA A 13 -0.34 -13.13 19.76
CA ALA A 13 -1.44 -12.31 19.28
C ALA A 13 -1.90 -12.72 17.85
N TYR A 14 -0.95 -13.20 17.04
CA TYR A 14 -1.22 -13.72 15.70
C TYR A 14 -2.02 -15.03 15.74
N GLU A 15 -1.62 -15.99 16.56
CA GLU A 15 -2.33 -17.27 16.71
C GLU A 15 -3.73 -17.09 17.28
N LEU A 16 -3.90 -16.21 18.28
CA LEU A 16 -5.21 -15.86 18.82
C LEU A 16 -6.12 -15.20 17.77
N ALA A 17 -5.55 -14.43 16.83
CA ALA A 17 -6.31 -13.83 15.74
C ALA A 17 -6.76 -14.90 14.73
N LEU A 18 -5.90 -15.85 14.37
CA LEU A 18 -6.26 -16.97 13.49
C LEU A 18 -7.37 -17.83 14.08
N GLU A 19 -7.34 -18.13 15.39
CA GLU A 19 -8.42 -18.88 16.05
C GLU A 19 -9.76 -18.15 16.06
N ARG A 20 -9.75 -16.82 16.17
CA ARG A 20 -10.97 -16.02 16.06
C ARG A 20 -11.55 -16.04 14.65
N LEU A 21 -10.69 -16.05 13.62
CA LEU A 21 -11.12 -16.18 12.23
C LEU A 21 -11.74 -17.57 11.98
N ASP A 22 -11.08 -18.63 12.44
CA ASP A 22 -11.60 -20.00 12.35
C ASP A 22 -12.96 -20.13 13.07
N ALA A 23 -13.10 -19.56 14.28
CA ALA A 23 -14.35 -19.58 15.03
C ALA A 23 -15.50 -18.83 14.35
N GLN A 24 -15.17 -17.88 13.45
CA GLN A 24 -16.14 -17.15 12.62
C GLN A 24 -16.43 -17.88 11.30
N GLY A 25 -15.84 -19.06 11.06
CA GLY A 25 -15.96 -19.78 9.80
C GLY A 25 -15.26 -19.08 8.63
N ILE A 26 -14.33 -18.16 8.93
CA ILE A 26 -13.54 -17.46 7.92
C ILE A 26 -12.35 -18.36 7.59
N GLU A 27 -12.25 -18.77 6.33
CA GLU A 27 -11.15 -19.60 5.86
C GLU A 27 -9.80 -18.90 6.11
N ARG A 28 -8.82 -19.65 6.61
CA ARG A 28 -7.49 -19.11 6.87
C ARG A 28 -6.89 -18.59 5.55
N PRO A 29 -6.14 -17.48 5.58
CA PRO A 29 -5.44 -17.01 4.39
C PRO A 29 -4.50 -18.09 3.87
N HIS A 30 -4.75 -18.61 2.66
CA HIS A 30 -3.86 -19.56 2.00
C HIS A 30 -2.61 -18.84 1.49
N GLU A 31 -1.42 -19.35 1.81
CA GLU A 31 -0.14 -18.81 1.30
C GLU A 31 -0.04 -18.88 -0.24
N GLU A 32 -0.81 -19.78 -0.86
CA GLU A 32 -0.91 -19.99 -2.30
C GLU A 32 -1.99 -19.14 -2.99
N ARG A 33 -2.67 -18.24 -2.26
CA ARG A 33 -3.79 -17.45 -2.81
C ARG A 33 -3.42 -16.65 -4.08
N PHE A 34 -2.16 -16.27 -4.24
CA PHE A 34 -1.70 -15.57 -5.45
C PHE A 34 -0.60 -16.35 -6.14
N SER A 35 -0.74 -16.51 -7.46
CA SER A 35 0.33 -17.02 -8.31
C SER A 35 1.57 -16.11 -8.25
N GLU A 36 2.75 -16.65 -8.58
CA GLU A 36 3.98 -15.85 -8.70
C GLU A 36 3.85 -14.74 -9.76
N GLU A 37 3.07 -14.97 -10.81
CA GLU A 37 2.75 -13.96 -11.82
C GLU A 37 1.93 -12.82 -11.22
N THR A 38 0.87 -13.13 -10.45
CA THR A 38 0.05 -12.13 -9.76
C THR A 38 0.87 -11.33 -8.75
N LYS A 39 1.77 -11.99 -8.01
CA LYS A 39 2.69 -11.31 -7.08
C LYS A 39 3.62 -10.34 -7.79
N ARG A 40 4.18 -10.74 -8.94
CA ARG A 40 5.02 -9.85 -9.78
C ARG A 40 4.21 -8.66 -10.32
N ALA A 41 3.02 -8.91 -10.86
CA ALA A 41 2.15 -7.85 -11.35
C ALA A 41 1.77 -6.85 -10.25
N LEU A 42 1.49 -7.32 -9.03
CA LEU A 42 1.24 -6.47 -7.87
C LEU A 42 2.45 -5.60 -7.50
N ALA A 43 3.65 -6.17 -7.52
CA ALA A 43 4.88 -5.44 -7.24
C ALA A 43 5.16 -4.38 -8.32
N GLU A 44 4.96 -4.72 -9.59
CA GLU A 44 5.12 -3.80 -10.73
C GLU A 44 4.12 -2.65 -10.68
N ALA A 45 2.84 -2.94 -10.39
CA ALA A 45 1.81 -1.92 -10.25
C ALA A 45 2.18 -0.88 -9.17
N ARG A 46 2.64 -1.35 -8.00
CA ARG A 46 3.11 -0.47 -6.91
C ARG A 46 4.32 0.35 -7.32
N LYS A 47 5.32 -0.28 -7.91
CA LYS A 47 6.55 0.40 -8.37
C LYS A 47 6.25 1.48 -9.41
N LEU A 48 5.31 1.22 -10.32
CA LEU A 48 4.88 2.19 -11.32
C LEU A 48 4.20 3.41 -10.66
N THR A 49 3.30 3.18 -9.70
CA THR A 49 2.66 4.27 -8.93
C THR A 49 3.69 5.08 -8.17
N GLU A 50 4.64 4.44 -7.47
CA GLU A 50 5.73 5.11 -6.78
C GLU A 50 6.59 5.95 -7.73
N SER A 51 6.93 5.42 -8.91
CA SER A 51 7.70 6.14 -9.92
C SER A 51 6.96 7.40 -10.40
N LYS A 52 5.66 7.30 -10.65
CA LYS A 52 4.83 8.45 -11.08
C LYS A 52 4.75 9.52 -9.99
N LEU A 53 4.63 9.12 -8.72
CA LEU A 53 4.62 10.05 -7.59
C LEU A 53 5.97 10.77 -7.44
N ALA A 54 7.08 10.05 -7.58
CA ALA A 54 8.41 10.62 -7.52
C ALA A 54 8.65 11.63 -8.67
N GLU A 55 8.24 11.29 -9.89
CA GLU A 55 8.31 12.19 -11.04
C GLU A 55 7.47 13.45 -10.80
N LEU A 56 6.20 13.29 -10.36
CA LEU A 56 5.31 14.41 -10.05
C LEU A 56 5.92 15.34 -9.00
N GLU A 57 6.53 14.79 -7.95
CA GLU A 57 7.18 15.57 -6.90
C GLU A 57 8.42 16.34 -7.41
N ILE A 58 9.24 15.72 -8.25
CA ILE A 58 10.38 16.40 -8.88
C ILE A 58 9.90 17.56 -9.75
N LEU A 59 8.90 17.33 -10.59
CA LEU A 59 8.34 18.36 -11.48
C LEU A 59 7.66 19.49 -10.71
N HIS A 60 6.93 19.18 -9.63
CA HIS A 60 6.33 20.19 -8.77
C HIS A 60 7.40 21.06 -8.11
N ARG A 61 8.42 20.45 -7.49
CA ARG A 61 9.53 21.19 -6.86
C ARG A 61 10.24 22.10 -7.86
N ASP A 62 10.54 21.60 -9.07
CA ASP A 62 11.16 22.39 -10.14
C ASP A 62 10.29 23.59 -10.56
N ARG A 63 8.98 23.39 -10.72
CA ARG A 63 8.05 24.49 -11.04
C ARG A 63 7.95 25.51 -9.91
N MET A 64 7.85 25.07 -8.66
CA MET A 64 7.75 25.95 -7.49
C MET A 64 9.00 26.80 -7.28
N GLN A 65 10.17 26.35 -7.75
CA GLN A 65 11.39 27.17 -7.74
C GLN A 65 11.37 28.29 -8.79
N ARG A 66 10.59 28.12 -9.87
CA ARG A 66 10.54 29.07 -11.01
C ARG A 66 9.35 30.03 -10.94
N LEU A 67 8.35 29.76 -10.11
CA LEU A 67 7.15 30.58 -9.96
C LEU A 67 7.32 31.62 -8.85
N GLU A 68 7.31 32.90 -9.21
CA GLU A 68 7.38 34.02 -8.28
C GLU A 68 5.99 34.56 -7.89
N ASP A 69 5.02 34.45 -8.80
CA ASP A 69 3.64 34.90 -8.61
C ASP A 69 2.91 34.00 -7.60
N PRO A 70 2.44 34.52 -6.45
CA PRO A 70 1.74 33.74 -5.44
C PRO A 70 0.50 33.01 -5.99
N ALA A 71 -0.27 33.66 -6.86
CA ALA A 71 -1.48 33.05 -7.41
C ALA A 71 -1.15 31.81 -8.27
N LYS A 72 -0.08 31.89 -9.05
CA LYS A 72 0.39 30.75 -9.87
C LYS A 72 1.01 29.64 -9.04
N ARG A 73 1.61 29.97 -7.88
CA ARG A 73 2.09 28.97 -6.93
C ARG A 73 0.92 28.20 -6.33
N ASP A 74 -0.13 28.89 -5.91
CA ASP A 74 -1.35 28.27 -5.37
C ASP A 74 -2.02 27.36 -6.42
N GLU A 75 -2.13 27.80 -7.68
CA GLU A 75 -2.62 26.97 -8.78
C GLU A 75 -1.77 25.71 -9.00
N GLN A 76 -0.44 25.84 -8.93
CA GLN A 76 0.49 24.72 -9.11
C GLN A 76 0.46 23.74 -7.93
N ASP A 77 0.23 24.22 -6.71
CA ASP A 77 0.03 23.40 -5.51
C ASP A 77 -1.30 22.62 -5.58
N GLU A 78 -2.39 23.27 -5.99
CA GLU A 78 -3.67 22.59 -6.22
C GLU A 78 -3.58 21.54 -7.32
N PHE A 79 -2.90 21.85 -8.43
CA PHE A 79 -2.62 20.86 -9.47
C PHE A 79 -1.86 19.66 -8.91
N TYR A 80 -0.77 19.89 -8.16
CA TYR A 80 0.02 18.81 -7.55
C TYR A 80 -0.83 17.95 -6.63
N ARG A 81 -1.68 18.56 -5.79
CA ARG A 81 -2.56 17.85 -4.87
C ARG A 81 -3.54 16.94 -5.61
N LEU A 82 -4.26 17.49 -6.58
CA LEU A 82 -5.24 16.74 -7.37
C LEU A 82 -4.60 15.60 -8.17
N GLU A 83 -3.44 15.86 -8.77
CA GLU A 83 -2.73 14.87 -9.57
C GLU A 83 -2.15 13.74 -8.70
N LYS A 84 -1.63 14.07 -7.52
CA LYS A 84 -1.20 13.08 -6.53
C LYS A 84 -2.36 12.19 -6.09
N GLU A 85 -3.51 12.78 -5.76
CA GLU A 85 -4.73 12.04 -5.40
C GLU A 85 -5.19 11.11 -6.54
N ARG A 86 -5.10 11.58 -7.79
CA ARG A 86 -5.42 10.78 -8.99
C ARG A 86 -4.48 9.58 -9.13
N ILE A 87 -3.17 9.80 -9.07
CA ILE A 87 -2.15 8.73 -9.21
C ILE A 87 -2.32 7.67 -8.13
N VAL A 88 -2.56 8.08 -6.87
CA VAL A 88 -2.82 7.15 -5.76
C VAL A 88 -4.07 6.32 -6.03
N ARG A 89 -5.18 6.97 -6.39
CA ARG A 89 -6.44 6.28 -6.69
C ARG A 89 -6.31 5.29 -7.85
N GLU A 90 -5.60 5.66 -8.91
CA GLU A 90 -5.34 4.79 -10.05
C GLU A 90 -4.46 3.58 -9.67
N GLY A 91 -3.43 3.82 -8.85
CA GLY A 91 -2.57 2.76 -8.31
C GLY A 91 -3.34 1.78 -7.43
N ASP A 92 -4.15 2.30 -6.51
CA ASP A 92 -5.00 1.49 -5.64
C ASP A 92 -6.01 0.67 -6.45
N ALA A 93 -6.64 1.28 -7.46
CA ALA A 93 -7.54 0.57 -8.36
C ALA A 93 -6.83 -0.52 -9.18
N ALA A 94 -5.59 -0.30 -9.61
CA ALA A 94 -4.80 -1.30 -10.32
C ALA A 94 -4.45 -2.48 -9.40
N VAL A 95 -4.02 -2.20 -8.16
CA VAL A 95 -3.73 -3.22 -7.15
C VAL A 95 -4.99 -4.00 -6.77
N ALA A 96 -6.13 -3.33 -6.60
CA ALA A 96 -7.41 -3.97 -6.30
C ALA A 96 -7.83 -4.94 -7.42
N ARG A 97 -7.79 -4.49 -8.68
CA ARG A 97 -8.10 -5.36 -9.84
C ARG A 97 -7.22 -6.61 -9.89
N LEU A 98 -5.92 -6.48 -9.60
CA LEU A 98 -4.99 -7.61 -9.57
C LEU A 98 -5.22 -8.55 -8.37
N ARG A 99 -5.77 -8.04 -7.26
CA ARG A 99 -6.13 -8.85 -6.09
C ARG A 99 -7.46 -9.59 -6.26
N ASP A 100 -8.42 -8.95 -6.94
CA ASP A 100 -9.78 -9.50 -7.11
C ASP A 100 -9.89 -10.41 -8.34
N GLY A 101 -9.02 -10.22 -9.33
CA GLY A 101 -8.91 -11.06 -10.53
C GLY A 101 -7.85 -12.15 -10.45
N GLY A 102 -7.23 -12.34 -9.29
CA GLY A 102 -6.26 -13.40 -9.00
C GLY A 102 -6.90 -14.63 -8.37
#